data_AF-A0A1W2ERY6-F1
#
_entry.id   AF-A0A1W2ERY6-F1
#
_cell.length_a   1.000
_cell.length_b   1.000
_cell.length_c   1.000
_cell.angle_alpha   90.00
_cell.angle_beta   90.00
_cell.angle_gamma   90.00
#
_symmetry.space_group_name_H-M   'P 1'
#
loop_
_entity.id
_entity.type
_entity.pdbx_description
1 polymer ?
#
loop_
_entity_poly.entity_id
_entity_poly.type
_entity_poly.pdbx_seq_one_letter_code
_entity_poly.pdbx_strand_id
1 'polypeptide(L)'
;MSYCWPMPPICSTTFEGQFYDQIFPPSFFGELSDLMGIAQNAPNLSALRQGHYQAFSEFVTGQIEQRNFQSLKAENTRLDRVAKDADKLLQSLTALYDFGQTQGKLKRAVESNPTSFTSSNGHRLASLLDDTRPDNPFFIIKQFVSDISISAQRAKITTPKQSAGLPKSKEGDFDLAAIEALVCDRDLALSGDDAADLPRWKEQSEAHKLGGDHALLQFVKCFKTVWVALSPHPFTQGHYYEKIGHEPSRTLAALKLCFASFAPEINPQAIVTAIRKVQAG
;
A
#
# COMPACT_ATOMS: atom_id res chain seq x y z
N MET A 1 13.00 12.36 -43.75
CA MET A 1 14.33 12.86 -43.32
C MET A 1 14.60 12.29 -41.94
N SER A 2 15.71 11.57 -41.75
CA SER A 2 16.08 11.02 -40.45
C SER A 2 16.56 12.14 -39.53
N TYR A 3 15.75 12.51 -38.54
CA TYR A 3 16.07 13.56 -37.58
C TYR A 3 17.05 13.02 -36.53
N CYS A 4 18.33 13.36 -36.65
CA CYS A 4 19.34 13.11 -35.62
C CYS A 4 19.33 14.26 -34.61
N TRP A 5 18.50 14.15 -33.59
CA TRP A 5 18.53 15.04 -32.43
C TRP A 5 19.38 14.38 -31.32
N PRO A 6 20.60 14.88 -31.00
CA PRO A 6 21.33 14.37 -29.83
C PRO A 6 20.68 14.96 -28.59
N MET A 7 19.69 14.26 -28.01
CA MET A 7 19.17 14.65 -26.71
C MET A 7 20.13 14.21 -25.61
N PRO A 8 20.42 15.05 -24.61
CA PRO A 8 21.21 14.64 -23.45
C PRO A 8 20.49 13.48 -22.74
N PRO A 9 21.22 12.47 -22.23
CA PRO A 9 20.61 11.33 -21.56
C PRO A 9 19.79 11.79 -20.34
N ILE A 10 18.61 11.21 -20.17
CA ILE A 10 17.79 11.41 -18.96
C ILE A 10 18.02 10.18 -18.07
N CYS A 11 18.79 10.39 -16.99
CA CYS A 11 19.10 9.44 -15.91
C CYS A 11 17.81 8.98 -15.18
N SER A 12 17.70 7.97 -14.30
CA SER A 12 18.43 6.74 -13.93
C SER A 12 17.43 5.57 -13.80
N THR A 13 16.16 5.78 -14.22
CA THR A 13 15.07 4.83 -14.04
C THR A 13 15.36 3.59 -14.85
N THR A 14 15.54 2.48 -14.13
CA THR A 14 15.71 1.16 -14.72
C THR A 14 14.39 0.42 -14.65
N PHE A 15 13.98 -0.14 -15.78
CA PHE A 15 12.84 -1.05 -15.86
C PHE A 15 13.32 -2.34 -16.50
N GLU A 16 13.17 -3.45 -15.79
CA GLU A 16 13.62 -4.77 -16.25
C GLU A 16 15.10 -4.81 -16.68
N GLY A 17 15.96 -4.00 -16.03
CA GLY A 17 17.39 -3.92 -16.32
C GLY A 17 17.78 -3.02 -17.49
N GLN A 18 16.83 -2.33 -18.11
CA GLN A 18 17.07 -1.36 -19.19
C GLN A 18 16.85 0.07 -18.72
N PHE A 19 17.66 1.00 -19.24
CA PHE A 19 17.48 2.44 -19.01
C PHE A 19 16.39 3.01 -19.92
N TYR A 20 15.72 4.08 -19.48
CA TYR A 20 14.70 4.79 -20.26
C TYR A 20 15.11 5.06 -21.73
N ASP A 21 16.31 5.58 -21.96
CA ASP A 21 16.79 5.91 -23.32
C ASP A 21 17.10 4.66 -24.18
N GLN A 22 17.21 3.47 -23.57
CA GLN A 22 17.31 2.20 -24.30
C GLN A 22 15.93 1.67 -24.70
N ILE A 23 14.91 1.94 -23.87
CA ILE A 23 13.52 1.52 -24.11
C ILE A 23 12.87 2.42 -25.17
N PHE A 24 13.15 3.73 -25.14
CA PHE A 24 12.52 4.72 -26.02
C PHE A 24 13.56 5.41 -26.92
N PRO A 25 13.83 4.85 -28.11
CA PRO A 25 14.78 5.46 -29.05
C PRO A 25 14.27 6.81 -29.58
N PRO A 26 15.13 7.69 -30.12
CA PRO A 26 14.71 9.00 -30.62
C PRO A 26 13.55 8.97 -31.64
N SER A 27 13.46 7.92 -32.47
CA SER A 27 12.37 7.73 -33.43
C SER A 27 10.99 7.61 -32.78
N PHE A 28 10.92 7.04 -31.56
CA PHE A 28 9.69 6.93 -30.78
C PHE A 28 9.04 8.30 -30.55
N PHE A 29 9.85 9.32 -30.23
CA PHE A 29 9.32 10.66 -29.96
C PHE A 29 8.84 11.36 -31.24
N GLY A 30 9.40 11.02 -32.40
CA GLY A 30 8.87 11.45 -33.70
C GLY A 30 7.48 10.88 -33.94
N GLU A 31 7.34 9.56 -33.83
CA GLU A 31 6.05 8.88 -34.01
C GLU A 31 5.00 9.35 -32.99
N LEU A 32 5.39 9.48 -31.72
CA LEU A 32 4.51 9.97 -30.66
C LEU A 32 4.06 11.42 -30.93
N SER A 33 4.96 12.26 -31.42
CA SER A 33 4.63 13.65 -31.77
C SER A 33 3.64 13.74 -32.94
N ASP A 34 3.75 12.85 -33.93
CA ASP A 34 2.82 12.77 -35.06
C ASP A 34 1.43 12.35 -34.60
N LEU A 35 1.35 11.34 -33.72
CA LEU A 35 0.09 10.92 -33.11
C LEU A 35 -0.54 12.02 -32.25
N MET A 36 0.29 12.80 -31.54
CA MET A 36 -0.16 13.94 -30.75
C MET A 36 -0.51 15.19 -31.58
N GLY A 37 -0.15 15.22 -32.87
CA GLY A 37 -0.35 16.37 -33.74
C GLY A 37 0.48 17.60 -33.35
N ILE A 38 1.68 17.40 -32.79
CA ILE A 38 2.57 18.49 -32.36
C ILE A 38 3.73 18.66 -33.36
N ALA A 39 4.20 19.89 -33.53
CA ALA A 39 5.33 20.16 -34.43
C ALA A 39 6.62 19.50 -33.90
N GLN A 40 7.35 18.80 -34.76
CA GLN A 40 8.63 18.12 -34.47
C GLN A 40 9.80 19.11 -34.34
N ASN A 41 9.64 20.14 -33.52
CA ASN A 41 10.70 21.09 -33.20
C ASN A 41 11.38 20.76 -31.86
N ALA A 42 12.57 21.31 -31.68
CA ALA A 42 13.40 21.15 -30.49
C ALA A 42 12.65 21.26 -29.14
N PRO A 43 11.94 22.37 -28.86
CA PRO A 43 11.32 22.55 -27.56
C PRO A 43 10.18 21.55 -27.34
N ASN A 44 9.36 21.27 -28.36
CA ASN A 44 8.23 20.34 -28.23
C ASN A 44 8.71 18.91 -27.99
N LEU A 45 9.71 18.44 -28.74
CA LEU A 45 10.26 17.09 -28.55
C LEU A 45 10.95 16.94 -27.19
N SER A 46 11.65 17.98 -26.73
CA SER A 46 12.25 17.98 -25.40
C SER A 46 11.19 17.95 -24.29
N ALA A 47 10.13 18.76 -24.41
CA ALA A 47 9.03 18.79 -23.46
C ALA A 47 8.26 17.45 -23.46
N LEU A 48 8.01 16.88 -24.64
CA LEU A 48 7.36 15.58 -24.79
C LEU A 48 8.19 14.47 -24.14
N ARG A 49 9.50 14.43 -24.39
CA ARG A 49 10.38 13.41 -23.79
C ARG A 49 10.43 13.53 -22.27
N GLN A 50 10.51 14.76 -21.74
CA GLN A 50 10.51 14.98 -20.29
C GLN A 50 9.19 14.56 -19.65
N GLY A 51 8.06 14.94 -20.26
CA GLY A 51 6.73 14.57 -19.77
C GLY A 51 6.48 13.06 -19.86
N HIS A 52 6.90 12.43 -20.96
CA HIS A 52 6.82 10.98 -21.11
C HIS A 52 7.71 10.24 -20.10
N TYR A 53 8.92 10.75 -19.83
CA TYR A 53 9.80 10.20 -18.79
C TYR A 53 9.12 10.23 -17.40
N GLN A 54 8.48 11.35 -17.05
CA GLN A 54 7.73 11.44 -15.80
C GLN A 54 6.58 10.43 -15.75
N ALA A 55 5.79 10.32 -16.82
CA ALA A 55 4.70 9.35 -16.88
C ALA A 55 5.21 7.90 -16.77
N PHE A 56 6.32 7.59 -17.43
CA PHE A 56 6.97 6.28 -17.34
C PHE A 56 7.50 6.00 -15.93
N SER A 57 8.12 6.99 -15.29
CA SER A 57 8.57 6.86 -13.89
C SER A 57 7.40 6.55 -12.95
N GLU A 58 6.26 7.23 -13.12
CA GLU A 58 5.04 6.97 -12.34
C GLU A 58 4.47 5.55 -12.60
N PHE A 59 4.57 5.05 -13.83
CA PHE A 59 4.21 3.66 -14.13
C PHE A 59 5.11 2.66 -13.37
N VAL A 60 6.43 2.87 -13.39
CA VAL A 60 7.39 2.00 -12.70
C VAL A 60 7.14 2.02 -11.19
N THR A 61 6.94 3.21 -10.61
CA THR A 61 6.55 3.35 -9.20
C THR A 61 5.26 2.60 -8.91
N GLY A 62 4.23 2.76 -9.74
CA GLY A 62 2.96 2.07 -9.59
C GLY A 62 3.09 0.53 -9.69
N GLN A 63 3.97 0.01 -10.54
CA GLN A 63 4.29 -1.43 -10.60
C GLN A 63 4.96 -1.92 -9.32
N ILE A 64 5.91 -1.15 -8.77
CA ILE A 64 6.58 -1.46 -7.51
C ILE A 64 5.57 -1.48 -6.37
N GLU A 65 4.68 -0.48 -6.32
CA GLU A 65 3.59 -0.42 -5.35
C GLU A 65 2.67 -1.63 -5.47
N GLN A 66 2.25 -2.02 -6.68
CA GLN A 66 1.44 -3.22 -6.91
C GLN A 66 2.13 -4.51 -6.47
N ARG A 67 3.43 -4.66 -6.72
CA ARG A 67 4.20 -5.84 -6.30
C ARG A 67 4.36 -5.92 -4.78
N ASN A 68 4.52 -4.77 -4.13
CA ASN A 68 4.67 -4.68 -2.68
C ASN A 68 3.34 -4.57 -1.93
N PHE A 69 2.24 -4.40 -2.66
CA PHE A 69 0.92 -4.26 -2.09
C PHE A 69 0.50 -5.54 -1.36
N GLN A 70 0.11 -5.37 -0.10
CA GLN A 70 -0.45 -6.46 0.69
C GLN A 70 -1.96 -6.30 0.73
N SER A 71 -2.67 -7.38 0.39
CA SER A 71 -4.12 -7.38 0.52
C SER A 71 -4.53 -7.10 1.96
N LEU A 72 -5.66 -6.42 2.15
CA LEU A 72 -6.26 -6.17 3.46
C LEU A 72 -6.37 -7.45 4.31
N LYS A 73 -6.69 -8.58 3.67
CA LYS A 73 -6.73 -9.90 4.32
C LYS A 73 -5.37 -10.32 4.87
N ALA A 74 -4.31 -10.16 4.09
CA ALA A 74 -2.95 -10.51 4.49
C ALA A 74 -2.46 -9.61 5.63
N GLU A 75 -2.74 -8.31 5.57
CA GLU A 75 -2.41 -7.36 6.63
C GLU A 75 -3.17 -7.66 7.94
N ASN A 76 -4.49 -7.82 7.86
CA ASN A 76 -5.31 -8.23 9.01
C ASN A 76 -4.82 -9.56 9.62
N THR A 77 -4.38 -10.51 8.78
CA THR A 77 -3.82 -11.79 9.28
C THR A 77 -2.51 -11.56 10.03
N ARG A 78 -1.66 -10.64 9.58
CA ARG A 78 -0.42 -10.28 10.28
C ARG A 78 -0.70 -9.58 11.60
N LEU A 79 -1.63 -8.63 11.61
CA LEU A 79 -2.06 -7.94 12.83
C LEU A 79 -2.66 -8.90 13.85
N ASP A 80 -3.48 -9.85 13.40
CA ASP A 80 -4.03 -10.90 14.27
C ASP A 80 -2.95 -11.80 14.87
N ARG A 81 -1.92 -12.13 14.08
CA ARG A 81 -0.75 -12.86 14.57
C ARG A 81 0.05 -12.06 15.59
N VAL A 82 0.30 -10.77 15.34
CA VAL A 82 1.00 -9.88 16.28
C VAL A 82 0.25 -9.81 17.60
N ALA A 83 -1.08 -9.66 17.57
CA ALA A 83 -1.91 -9.67 18.78
C ALA A 83 -1.77 -10.99 19.57
N LYS A 84 -1.87 -12.14 18.89
CA LYS A 84 -1.72 -13.47 19.51
C LYS A 84 -0.33 -13.69 20.10
N ASP A 85 0.71 -13.28 19.38
CA ASP A 85 2.10 -13.42 19.84
C ASP A 85 2.36 -12.50 21.05
N ALA A 86 1.77 -11.29 21.07
CA ALA A 86 1.81 -10.38 22.21
C ALA A 86 1.07 -10.96 23.44
N ASP A 87 -0.14 -11.49 23.27
CA ASP A 87 -0.87 -12.16 24.36
C ASP A 87 -0.10 -13.35 24.92
N LYS A 88 0.49 -14.17 24.05
CA LYS A 88 1.32 -15.30 24.47
C LYS A 88 2.55 -14.84 25.25
N LEU A 89 3.18 -13.74 24.83
CA LEU A 89 4.29 -13.14 25.57
C LEU A 89 3.82 -12.62 26.93
N LEU A 90 2.68 -11.94 26.99
CA LEU A 90 2.09 -11.45 28.24
C LEU A 90 1.80 -12.60 29.21
N GLN A 91 1.21 -13.69 28.73
CA GLN A 91 0.96 -14.91 29.53
C GLN A 91 2.28 -15.51 30.05
N SER A 92 3.30 -15.58 29.20
CA SER A 92 4.62 -16.10 29.58
C SER A 92 5.31 -15.22 30.63
N LEU A 93 5.19 -13.90 30.50
CA LEU A 93 5.68 -12.93 31.50
C LEU A 93 4.89 -13.05 32.80
N THR A 94 3.57 -13.19 32.75
CA THR A 94 2.76 -13.40 33.96
C THR A 94 3.14 -14.71 34.67
N ALA A 95 3.28 -15.81 33.94
CA ALA A 95 3.74 -17.08 34.50
C ALA A 95 5.16 -16.98 35.11
N LEU A 96 6.05 -16.20 34.51
CA LEU A 96 7.39 -15.96 35.06
C LEU A 96 7.33 -15.24 36.43
N TYR A 97 6.38 -14.32 36.60
CA TYR A 97 6.20 -13.53 37.81
C TYR A 97 5.46 -14.29 38.91
N ASP A 98 4.41 -15.03 38.55
CA ASP A 98 3.56 -15.73 39.52
C ASP A 98 4.31 -16.90 40.20
N PHE A 99 5.31 -17.46 39.54
CA PHE A 99 6.20 -18.46 40.14
C PHE A 99 7.41 -17.80 40.82
N GLY A 100 7.22 -17.33 42.05
CA GLY A 100 8.18 -16.49 42.79
C GLY A 100 9.64 -16.98 42.87
N GLN A 101 9.93 -18.29 42.86
CA GLN A 101 11.32 -18.76 42.81
C GLN A 101 11.92 -18.78 41.39
N THR A 102 11.10 -18.83 40.35
CA THR A 102 11.51 -18.97 38.94
C THR A 102 12.15 -17.69 38.43
N GLN A 103 11.58 -16.53 38.76
CA GLN A 103 12.16 -15.22 38.44
C GLN A 103 13.56 -15.06 39.03
N GLY A 104 13.74 -15.35 40.33
CA GLY A 104 15.04 -15.25 40.99
C GLY A 104 16.08 -16.24 40.44
N LYS A 105 15.66 -17.45 40.04
CA LYS A 105 16.53 -18.43 39.36
C LYS A 105 16.94 -17.94 37.96
N LEU A 106 15.99 -17.40 37.18
CA LEU A 106 16.25 -16.85 35.86
C LEU A 106 17.18 -15.63 35.94
N LYS A 107 16.95 -14.71 36.89
CA LYS A 107 17.82 -13.55 37.13
C LYS A 107 19.26 -13.98 37.38
N ARG A 108 19.49 -14.91 38.31
CA ARG A 108 20.83 -15.45 38.61
C ARG A 108 21.49 -16.10 37.39
N ALA A 109 20.72 -16.87 36.61
CA ALA A 109 21.22 -17.48 35.38
C ALA A 109 21.64 -16.41 34.34
N VAL A 110 20.84 -15.36 34.17
CA VAL A 110 21.15 -14.22 33.28
C VAL A 110 22.39 -13.45 33.76
N GLU A 111 22.52 -13.20 35.06
CA GLU A 111 23.69 -12.54 35.66
C GLU A 111 24.98 -13.34 35.48
N SER A 112 24.88 -14.67 35.56
CA SER A 112 26.00 -15.58 35.34
C SER A 112 26.35 -15.79 33.86
N ASN A 113 25.54 -15.27 32.92
CA ASN A 113 25.77 -15.45 31.50
C ASN A 113 26.78 -14.42 30.96
N PRO A 114 27.99 -14.85 30.53
CA PRO A 114 29.02 -13.95 30.02
C PRO A 114 28.67 -13.31 28.67
N THR A 115 27.71 -13.87 27.92
CA THR A 115 27.24 -13.33 26.65
C THR A 115 25.95 -12.53 26.78
N SER A 116 25.63 -12.05 27.98
CA SER A 116 24.40 -11.29 28.21
C SER A 116 24.39 -9.99 27.40
N PHE A 117 23.34 -9.82 26.58
CA PHE A 117 23.15 -8.61 25.81
C PHE A 117 22.90 -7.41 26.73
N THR A 118 23.63 -6.33 26.49
CA THR A 118 23.39 -5.02 27.13
C THR A 118 22.84 -4.09 26.07
N SER A 119 21.69 -3.48 26.35
CA SER A 119 21.08 -2.51 25.43
C SER A 119 21.99 -1.29 25.21
N SER A 120 21.72 -0.53 24.15
CA SER A 120 22.41 0.74 23.85
C SER A 120 22.37 1.75 25.00
N ASN A 121 21.38 1.64 25.90
CA ASN A 121 21.19 2.51 27.05
C ASN A 121 21.79 1.91 28.34
N GLY A 122 22.57 0.82 28.24
CA GLY A 122 23.25 0.19 29.39
C GLY A 122 22.38 -0.75 30.22
N HIS A 123 21.08 -0.90 29.92
CA HIS A 123 20.22 -1.84 30.63
C HIS A 123 20.51 -3.29 30.26
N ARG A 124 20.57 -4.16 31.27
CA ARG A 124 20.72 -5.62 31.14
C ARG A 124 19.38 -6.30 31.42
N LEU A 125 19.12 -7.46 30.81
CA LEU A 125 17.89 -8.22 31.06
C LEU A 125 17.69 -8.54 32.56
N ALA A 126 18.78 -8.85 33.29
CA ALA A 126 18.72 -9.06 34.74
C ALA A 126 18.17 -7.86 35.53
N SER A 127 18.42 -6.64 35.05
CA SER A 127 17.89 -5.41 35.67
C SER A 127 16.40 -5.19 35.39
N LEU A 128 15.87 -5.79 34.32
CA LEU A 128 14.45 -5.75 33.95
C LEU A 128 13.61 -6.82 34.68
N LEU A 129 14.29 -7.81 35.27
CA LEU A 129 13.69 -8.89 36.07
C LEU A 129 13.79 -8.62 37.58
N ASP A 130 14.16 -7.40 37.98
CA ASP A 130 14.36 -7.02 39.37
C ASP A 130 13.06 -6.47 39.96
N ASP A 131 12.40 -7.27 40.80
CA ASP A 131 11.11 -6.98 41.44
C ASP A 131 11.22 -6.06 42.67
N THR A 132 12.44 -5.85 43.19
CA THR A 132 12.68 -5.01 44.35
C THR A 132 12.80 -3.51 44.03
N ARG A 133 12.75 -3.14 42.74
CA ARG A 133 12.85 -1.74 42.32
C ARG A 133 11.47 -1.04 42.43
N PRO A 134 11.42 0.20 42.95
CA PRO A 134 10.17 0.96 43.05
C PRO A 134 9.56 1.26 41.66
N ASP A 135 10.41 1.37 40.65
CA ASP A 135 10.14 1.49 39.23
C ASP A 135 10.18 0.10 38.57
N ASN A 136 9.21 -0.77 38.88
CA ASN A 136 9.17 -2.15 38.42
C ASN A 136 9.19 -2.24 36.87
N PRO A 137 10.35 -2.53 36.25
CA PRO A 137 10.49 -2.51 34.79
C PRO A 137 9.71 -3.65 34.14
N PHE A 138 9.38 -4.69 34.91
CA PHE A 138 8.56 -5.79 34.46
C PHE A 138 7.10 -5.37 34.20
N PHE A 139 6.57 -4.48 35.04
CA PHE A 139 5.25 -3.90 34.84
C PHE A 139 5.21 -3.08 33.55
N ILE A 140 6.25 -2.30 33.29
CA ILE A 140 6.39 -1.50 32.06
C ILE A 140 6.41 -2.41 30.81
N ILE A 141 7.15 -3.52 30.85
CA ILE A 141 7.18 -4.48 29.74
C ILE A 141 5.80 -5.11 29.53
N LYS A 142 5.12 -5.54 30.59
CA LYS A 142 3.74 -6.06 30.50
C LYS A 142 2.79 -5.03 29.88
N GLN A 143 2.90 -3.77 30.29
CA GLN A 143 2.10 -2.68 29.74
C GLN A 143 2.36 -2.50 28.25
N PHE A 144 3.61 -2.41 27.81
CA PHE A 144 3.93 -2.29 26.39
C PHE A 144 3.44 -3.48 25.56
N VAL A 145 3.59 -4.70 26.08
CA VAL A 145 3.11 -5.91 25.37
C VAL A 145 1.58 -5.92 25.28
N SER A 146 0.89 -5.52 26.36
CA SER A 146 -0.57 -5.35 26.37
C SER A 146 -1.02 -4.28 25.37
N ASP A 147 -0.36 -3.13 25.34
CA ASP A 147 -0.64 -2.04 24.40
C ASP A 147 -0.44 -2.48 22.96
N ILE A 148 0.61 -3.26 22.66
CA ILE A 148 0.82 -3.85 21.34
C ILE A 148 -0.32 -4.80 20.98
N SER A 149 -0.74 -5.68 21.90
CA SER A 149 -1.84 -6.62 21.64
C SER A 149 -3.13 -5.87 21.29
N ILE A 150 -3.54 -4.93 22.14
CA ILE A 150 -4.75 -4.13 21.96
C ILE A 150 -4.66 -3.27 20.69
N SER A 151 -3.52 -2.61 20.47
CA SER A 151 -3.33 -1.75 19.30
C SER A 151 -3.32 -2.56 18.00
N ALA A 152 -2.70 -3.74 17.98
CA ALA A 152 -2.72 -4.62 16.82
C ALA A 152 -4.14 -5.11 16.52
N GLN A 153 -4.94 -5.42 17.54
CA GLN A 153 -6.34 -5.79 17.36
C GLN A 153 -7.18 -4.63 16.82
N ARG A 154 -7.00 -3.41 17.34
CA ARG A 154 -7.70 -2.19 16.91
C ARG A 154 -7.28 -1.70 15.53
N ALA A 155 -6.05 -1.95 15.12
CA ALA A 155 -5.55 -1.58 13.80
C ALA A 155 -6.15 -2.42 12.66
N LYS A 156 -6.75 -3.58 12.98
CA LYS A 156 -7.41 -4.42 11.98
C LYS A 156 -8.58 -3.67 11.36
N ILE A 157 -8.66 -3.67 10.04
CA ILE A 157 -9.81 -3.13 9.32
C ILE A 157 -10.82 -4.27 9.14
N THR A 158 -11.72 -4.41 10.11
CA THR A 158 -12.80 -5.41 10.09
C THR A 158 -14.14 -4.76 9.82
N THR A 159 -15.01 -5.44 9.07
CA THR A 159 -16.39 -5.00 8.93
C THR A 159 -17.05 -4.96 10.30
N PRO A 160 -17.74 -3.87 10.68
CA PRO A 160 -18.49 -3.81 11.93
C PRO A 160 -19.44 -5.00 11.98
N LYS A 161 -19.35 -5.82 13.03
CA LYS A 161 -20.34 -6.85 13.28
C LYS A 161 -21.61 -6.12 13.70
N GLN A 162 -22.64 -6.13 12.87
CA GLN A 162 -23.96 -5.73 13.33
C GLN A 162 -24.26 -6.55 14.59
N SER A 163 -24.68 -5.88 15.65
CA SER A 163 -25.09 -6.51 16.90
C SER A 163 -26.30 -7.42 16.64
N ALA A 164 -26.05 -8.61 16.10
CA ALA A 164 -26.97 -9.72 16.20
C ALA A 164 -27.19 -9.89 17.70
N GLY A 165 -28.45 -9.75 18.14
CA GLY A 165 -28.80 -9.67 19.55
C GLY A 165 -28.16 -10.76 20.40
N LEU A 166 -28.18 -10.56 21.73
CA LEU A 166 -27.51 -11.42 22.72
C LEU A 166 -27.53 -12.92 22.30
N PRO A 167 -26.35 -13.57 22.20
CA PRO A 167 -26.27 -14.96 21.79
C PRO A 167 -27.04 -15.81 22.80
N LYS A 168 -28.11 -16.44 22.33
CA LYS A 168 -28.89 -17.40 23.10
C LYS A 168 -28.31 -18.78 22.85
N SER A 169 -28.07 -19.55 23.92
CA SER A 169 -27.74 -20.96 23.78
C SER A 169 -28.93 -21.72 23.17
N LYS A 170 -28.69 -22.95 22.67
CA LYS A 170 -29.75 -23.83 22.16
C LYS A 170 -30.83 -24.16 23.21
N GLU A 171 -30.55 -23.92 24.50
CA GLU A 171 -31.42 -24.20 25.64
C GLU A 171 -32.13 -22.95 26.18
N GLY A 172 -31.93 -21.77 25.56
CA GLY A 172 -32.60 -20.53 25.94
C GLY A 172 -31.90 -19.73 27.04
N ASP A 173 -30.89 -20.31 27.68
CA ASP A 173 -29.99 -19.60 28.60
C ASP A 173 -28.97 -18.74 27.85
N PHE A 174 -28.54 -17.67 28.51
CA PHE A 174 -27.50 -16.78 28.01
C PHE A 174 -26.14 -17.51 28.02
N ASP A 175 -25.49 -17.56 26.86
CA ASP A 175 -24.13 -18.08 26.76
C ASP A 175 -23.16 -17.04 27.31
N LEU A 176 -22.80 -17.18 28.59
CA LEU A 176 -21.93 -16.24 29.30
C LEU A 176 -20.56 -16.11 28.63
N ALA A 177 -20.01 -17.18 28.04
CA ALA A 177 -18.73 -17.12 27.34
C ALA A 177 -18.85 -16.35 26.01
N ALA A 178 -19.96 -16.53 25.29
CA ALA A 178 -20.23 -15.74 24.09
C ALA A 178 -20.54 -14.27 24.40
N ILE A 179 -21.17 -13.98 25.55
CA ILE A 179 -21.42 -12.61 26.03
C ILE A 179 -20.12 -11.94 26.45
N GLU A 180 -19.25 -12.63 27.19
CA GLU A 180 -17.93 -12.13 27.58
C GLU A 180 -17.08 -11.82 26.34
N ALA A 181 -17.07 -12.72 25.35
CA ALA A 181 -16.42 -12.48 24.07
C ALA A 181 -17.00 -11.27 23.32
N LEU A 182 -18.32 -11.06 23.37
CA LEU A 182 -18.99 -9.89 22.77
C LEU A 182 -18.63 -8.58 23.49
N VAL A 183 -18.51 -8.59 24.82
CA VAL A 183 -18.10 -7.42 25.61
C VAL A 183 -16.65 -7.06 25.31
N CYS A 184 -15.75 -8.04 25.28
CA CYS A 184 -14.36 -7.82 24.88
C CYS A 184 -14.23 -7.34 23.42
N ASP A 185 -15.01 -7.90 22.49
CA ASP A 185 -15.07 -7.41 21.10
C ASP A 185 -15.61 -5.97 21.01
N ARG A 186 -16.54 -5.59 21.89
CA ARG A 186 -17.13 -4.24 21.93
C ARG A 186 -16.16 -3.19 22.49
N ASP A 187 -15.31 -3.56 23.46
CA ASP A 187 -14.22 -2.70 23.95
C ASP A 187 -13.10 -2.50 22.91
N LEU A 188 -13.09 -3.34 21.87
CA LEU A 188 -12.24 -3.22 20.69
C LEU A 188 -12.92 -2.47 19.53
N ALA A 189 -14.25 -2.29 19.54
CA ALA A 189 -14.94 -1.43 18.60
C ALA A 189 -14.55 0.04 18.83
N LEU A 190 -14.27 0.76 17.75
CA LEU A 190 -13.65 2.09 17.81
C LEU A 190 -14.53 3.14 18.50
N SER A 191 -15.86 3.02 18.37
CA SER A 191 -16.81 3.98 18.99
C SER A 191 -18.00 3.32 19.69
N GLY A 192 -18.31 2.06 19.37
CA GLY A 192 -19.52 1.37 19.85
C GLY A 192 -20.82 1.89 19.21
N ASP A 193 -20.70 2.73 18.17
CA ASP A 193 -21.80 3.24 17.34
C ASP A 193 -21.67 2.67 15.92
N ASP A 194 -22.49 1.66 15.61
CA ASP A 194 -22.53 1.00 14.31
C ASP A 194 -22.75 1.99 13.14
N ALA A 195 -23.42 3.12 13.38
CA ALA A 195 -23.68 4.13 12.35
C ALA A 195 -22.44 4.99 12.03
N ALA A 196 -21.53 5.18 13.00
CA ALA A 196 -20.27 5.88 12.82
C ALA A 196 -19.14 4.96 12.31
N ASP A 197 -19.17 3.68 12.71
CA ASP A 197 -18.12 2.72 12.39
C ASP A 197 -18.22 2.20 10.94
N LEU A 198 -19.42 2.13 10.35
CA LEU A 198 -19.60 1.65 8.97
C LEU A 198 -19.02 2.59 7.89
N PRO A 199 -19.25 3.92 7.91
CA PRO A 199 -18.58 4.84 6.98
C PRO A 199 -17.06 4.80 7.11
N ARG A 200 -16.54 4.75 8.33
CA ARG A 200 -15.10 4.68 8.61
C ARG A 200 -14.48 3.39 8.07
N TRP A 201 -15.12 2.25 8.28
CA TRP A 201 -14.69 0.99 7.69
C TRP A 201 -14.66 1.05 6.16
N LYS A 202 -15.68 1.64 5.52
CA LYS A 202 -15.70 1.81 4.07
C LYS A 202 -14.53 2.67 3.61
N GLU A 203 -14.30 3.82 4.25
CA GLU A 203 -13.20 4.72 3.92
C GLU A 203 -11.84 4.01 4.04
N GLN A 204 -11.57 3.35 5.17
CA GLN A 204 -10.34 2.59 5.38
C GLN A 204 -10.19 1.43 4.40
N SER A 205 -11.28 0.71 4.10
CA SER A 205 -11.26 -0.40 3.17
C SER A 205 -11.05 0.05 1.72
N GLU A 206 -11.61 1.19 1.30
CA GLU A 206 -11.38 1.77 -0.02
C GLU A 206 -9.95 2.31 -0.15
N ALA A 207 -9.44 3.00 0.88
CA ALA A 207 -8.04 3.45 0.92
C ALA A 207 -7.05 2.28 0.79
N HIS A 208 -7.45 1.10 1.26
CA HIS A 208 -6.66 -0.12 1.13
C HIS A 208 -6.78 -0.82 -0.21
N LYS A 209 -7.59 -0.32 -1.16
CA LYS A 209 -7.70 -0.93 -2.50
C LYS A 209 -6.68 -0.32 -3.44
N LEU A 210 -5.72 -1.13 -3.85
CA LEU A 210 -4.94 -0.86 -5.04
C LEU A 210 -5.57 -1.60 -6.21
N GLY A 211 -6.04 -0.86 -7.22
CA GLY A 211 -6.60 -1.45 -8.43
C GLY A 211 -5.55 -2.26 -9.20
N GLY A 212 -5.96 -3.34 -9.86
CA GLY A 212 -5.09 -4.09 -10.77
C GLY A 212 -4.54 -3.23 -11.93
N ASP A 213 -5.19 -2.11 -12.22
CA ASP A 213 -4.81 -1.11 -13.22
C ASP A 213 -4.10 0.13 -12.63
N HIS A 214 -3.65 0.09 -11.37
CA HIS A 214 -3.00 1.22 -10.69
C HIS A 214 -1.81 1.81 -11.46
N ALA A 215 -0.85 0.97 -11.88
CA ALA A 215 0.31 1.44 -12.65
C ALA A 215 -0.09 2.13 -13.96
N LEU A 216 -1.06 1.55 -14.67
CA LEU A 216 -1.64 2.12 -15.89
C LEU A 216 -2.32 3.46 -15.61
N LEU A 217 -3.09 3.57 -14.51
CA LEU A 217 -3.76 4.80 -14.12
C LEU A 217 -2.77 5.92 -13.78
N GLN A 218 -1.69 5.61 -13.06
CA GLN A 218 -0.64 6.59 -12.74
C GLN A 218 0.03 7.14 -14.01
N PHE A 219 0.38 6.26 -14.95
CA PHE A 219 0.90 6.66 -16.25
C PHE A 219 -0.08 7.58 -16.98
N VAL A 220 -1.33 7.14 -17.16
CA VAL A 220 -2.36 7.87 -17.93
C VAL A 220 -2.66 9.23 -17.30
N LYS A 221 -2.69 9.31 -15.96
CA LYS A 221 -2.90 10.56 -15.21
C LYS A 221 -1.76 11.54 -15.43
N CYS A 222 -0.51 11.08 -15.34
CA CYS A 222 0.67 11.92 -15.58
C CYS A 222 0.74 12.34 -17.06
N PHE A 223 0.56 11.39 -17.99
CA PHE A 223 0.63 11.64 -19.42
C PHE A 223 -0.48 12.58 -19.92
N LYS A 224 -1.68 12.56 -19.32
CA LYS A 224 -2.76 13.52 -19.60
C LYS A 224 -2.29 14.96 -19.45
N THR A 225 -1.48 15.28 -18.43
CA THR A 225 -0.94 16.62 -18.21
C THR A 225 -0.05 17.07 -19.38
N VAL A 226 0.80 16.17 -19.85
CA VAL A 226 1.67 16.39 -21.03
C VAL A 226 0.84 16.57 -22.28
N TRP A 227 -0.19 15.73 -22.46
CA TRP A 227 -1.09 15.80 -23.59
C TRP A 227 -1.82 17.13 -23.65
N VAL A 228 -2.44 17.56 -22.55
CA VAL A 228 -3.18 18.84 -22.50
C VAL A 228 -2.26 20.04 -22.73
N ALA A 229 -1.00 19.96 -22.29
CA ALA A 229 -0.04 21.03 -22.47
C ALA A 229 0.48 21.17 -23.92
N LEU A 230 0.63 20.06 -24.64
CA LEU A 230 1.30 20.04 -25.94
C LEU A 230 0.37 19.76 -27.13
N SER A 231 -0.60 18.87 -26.97
CA SER A 231 -1.47 18.41 -28.05
C SER A 231 -2.65 19.36 -28.26
N PRO A 232 -2.99 19.73 -29.51
CA PRO A 232 -4.22 20.46 -29.81
C PRO A 232 -5.47 19.57 -29.76
N HIS A 233 -5.31 18.26 -29.61
CA HIS A 233 -6.42 17.31 -29.62
C HIS A 233 -6.92 17.03 -28.19
N PRO A 234 -8.21 16.75 -28.00
CA PRO A 234 -8.73 16.42 -26.67
C PRO A 234 -8.23 15.05 -26.20
N PHE A 235 -7.89 14.94 -24.92
CA PHE A 235 -7.45 13.67 -24.31
C PHE A 235 -8.65 12.75 -24.07
N THR A 236 -8.99 11.89 -25.04
CA THR A 236 -10.21 11.06 -24.97
C THR A 236 -10.03 9.64 -25.52
N GLN A 237 -10.89 8.73 -25.08
CA GLN A 237 -10.93 7.34 -25.50
C GLN A 237 -11.62 7.10 -26.86
N GLY A 238 -12.30 8.11 -27.42
CA GLY A 238 -13.29 7.95 -28.49
C GLY A 238 -12.98 8.64 -29.81
N HIS A 239 -13.80 8.34 -30.83
CA HIS A 239 -13.77 8.97 -32.14
C HIS A 239 -14.30 10.41 -32.03
N TYR A 240 -13.44 11.40 -32.28
CA TYR A 240 -13.85 12.81 -32.32
C TYR A 240 -14.33 13.26 -33.70
N TYR A 241 -15.12 12.43 -34.40
CA TYR A 241 -15.83 12.87 -35.61
C TYR A 241 -17.15 12.10 -35.75
N GLU A 242 -18.25 12.71 -35.32
CA GLU A 242 -19.62 12.20 -35.52
C GLU A 242 -20.05 12.06 -36.99
N LYS A 243 -19.16 12.27 -37.98
CA LYS A 243 -19.59 12.29 -39.39
C LYS A 243 -18.79 11.47 -40.39
N ILE A 244 -17.53 11.10 -40.17
CA ILE A 244 -16.76 10.38 -41.20
C ILE A 244 -15.67 9.51 -40.54
N GLY A 245 -15.85 8.19 -40.52
CA GLY A 245 -14.77 7.21 -40.32
C GLY A 245 -14.48 6.77 -38.86
N HIS A 246 -14.31 5.46 -38.69
CA HIS A 246 -13.87 4.80 -37.45
C HIS A 246 -12.35 4.95 -37.21
N GLU A 247 -11.79 6.16 -37.25
CA GLU A 247 -10.36 6.33 -36.97
C GLU A 247 -10.10 6.29 -35.46
N PRO A 248 -9.27 5.35 -34.95
CA PRO A 248 -9.01 5.21 -33.52
C PRO A 248 -8.51 6.54 -32.93
N SER A 249 -8.95 6.86 -31.71
CA SER A 249 -8.53 8.08 -31.01
C SER A 249 -7.02 8.25 -31.07
N ARG A 250 -6.56 9.46 -31.41
CA ARG A 250 -5.13 9.84 -31.37
C ARG A 250 -4.52 9.56 -29.99
N THR A 251 -5.27 9.80 -28.91
CA THR A 251 -4.85 9.48 -27.54
C THR A 251 -4.65 7.99 -27.34
N LEU A 252 -5.58 7.16 -27.83
CA LEU A 252 -5.47 5.71 -27.72
C LEU A 252 -4.27 5.19 -28.53
N ALA A 253 -4.08 5.69 -29.75
CA ALA A 253 -2.95 5.32 -30.59
C ALA A 253 -1.61 5.70 -29.94
N ALA A 254 -1.50 6.91 -29.38
CA ALA A 254 -0.31 7.38 -28.67
C ALA A 254 0.00 6.54 -27.42
N LEU A 255 -1.00 6.29 -26.57
CA LEU A 255 -0.82 5.44 -25.39
C LEU A 255 -0.45 4.01 -25.76
N LYS A 256 -1.05 3.46 -26.82
CA LYS A 256 -0.70 2.14 -27.35
C LYS A 256 0.75 2.09 -27.82
N LEU A 257 1.23 3.14 -28.52
CA LEU A 257 2.63 3.26 -28.91
C LEU A 257 3.56 3.27 -27.68
N CYS A 258 3.22 4.04 -26.64
CA CYS A 258 3.98 4.06 -25.39
C CYS A 258 4.08 2.65 -24.79
N PHE A 259 2.94 2.01 -24.51
CA PHE A 259 2.92 0.71 -23.82
C PHE A 259 3.50 -0.44 -24.66
N ALA A 260 3.44 -0.38 -25.99
CA ALA A 260 4.05 -1.39 -26.84
C ALA A 260 5.56 -1.56 -26.59
N SER A 261 6.23 -0.53 -26.06
CA SER A 261 7.67 -0.55 -25.81
C SER A 261 8.07 -1.20 -24.48
N PHE A 262 7.20 -1.21 -23.47
CA PHE A 262 7.56 -1.64 -22.10
C PHE A 262 6.51 -2.46 -21.35
N ALA A 263 5.27 -2.51 -21.83
CA ALA A 263 4.17 -3.28 -21.23
C ALA A 263 3.19 -3.75 -22.33
N PRO A 264 3.66 -4.59 -23.29
CA PRO A 264 2.87 -4.99 -24.46
C PRO A 264 1.62 -5.82 -24.12
N GLU A 265 1.54 -6.38 -22.91
CA GLU A 265 0.38 -7.07 -22.37
C GLU A 265 -0.82 -6.14 -22.08
N ILE A 266 -0.59 -4.83 -21.97
CA ILE A 266 -1.65 -3.84 -21.77
C ILE A 266 -2.47 -3.70 -23.05
N ASN A 267 -3.66 -4.28 -23.05
CA ASN A 267 -4.55 -4.23 -24.19
C ASN A 267 -5.22 -2.86 -24.37
N PRO A 268 -5.70 -2.51 -25.59
CA PRO A 268 -6.37 -1.24 -25.85
C PRO A 268 -7.60 -0.97 -24.99
N GLN A 269 -8.33 -2.01 -24.60
CA GLN A 269 -9.53 -1.87 -23.77
C GLN A 269 -9.19 -1.43 -22.33
N ALA A 270 -8.06 -1.88 -21.79
CA ALA A 270 -7.54 -1.44 -20.51
C ALA A 270 -7.16 0.05 -20.56
N ILE A 271 -6.49 0.48 -21.64
CA ILE A 271 -6.15 1.90 -21.88
C ILE A 271 -7.43 2.75 -21.95
N VAL A 272 -8.45 2.31 -22.70
CA VAL A 272 -9.75 3.01 -22.78
C VAL A 272 -10.39 3.15 -21.41
N THR A 273 -10.39 2.07 -20.60
CA THR A 273 -10.94 2.10 -19.24
C THR A 273 -10.17 3.07 -18.34
N ALA A 274 -8.84 3.08 -18.43
CA ALA A 274 -8.00 3.99 -17.67
C ALA A 274 -8.24 5.47 -18.04
N ILE A 275 -8.36 5.78 -19.33
CA ILE A 275 -8.72 7.14 -19.79
C ILE A 275 -10.06 7.57 -19.17
N ARG A 276 -11.09 6.72 -19.23
CA ARG A 276 -12.41 7.04 -18.66
C ARG A 276 -12.33 7.30 -17.15
N LYS A 277 -11.58 6.49 -16.41
CA LYS A 277 -11.38 6.67 -14.96
C LYS A 277 -10.69 8.00 -14.65
N VAL A 278 -9.65 8.37 -15.42
CA VAL A 278 -8.91 9.63 -15.26
C VAL A 278 -9.69 10.86 -15.73
N GLN A 279 -10.77 10.68 -16.50
CA GLN A 279 -11.70 11.76 -16.86
C GLN A 279 -12.84 11.94 -15.85
N ALA A 280 -13.25 10.87 -15.18
CA ALA A 280 -14.36 10.87 -14.22
C ALA A 280 -13.95 11.36 -12.81
N GLY A 281 -12.66 11.28 -12.49
CA GLY A 281 -12.07 11.83 -11.25
C GLY A 281 -11.38 13.16 -11.49
#